data_AF-A0A388Q8M6-F1
#
_entry.id   AF-A0A388Q8M6-F1
#
_cell.length_a   1.000
_cell.length_b   1.000
_cell.length_c   1.000
_cell.angle_alpha   90.00
_cell.angle_beta   90.00
_cell.angle_gamma   90.00
#
_symmetry.space_group_name_H-M   'P 1'
#
loop_
_entity.id
_entity.type
_entity.pdbx_description
1 polymer ?
#
loop_
_entity_poly.entity_id
_entity_poly.type
_entity_poly.pdbx_seq_one_letter_code
_entity_poly.pdbx_strand_id
1 'polypeptide(L)'
;MEEEIHNDNQVKSKQRVTDHGEVFTAQREVNAMLDLVKQETERIDSRFLEPACGTGNFLVEILKRKLAVVEQRYAKSQIEYERYAILAISSIYGVDILQDNVQTCRDRLLGIFTHYYQKNYKSLKSDFLRSAEFILSKNILWGDALDLRTPDENADPIVFSEWSAVNGSMISPINGNQFPCN
;
A
#
# COMPACT_ATOMS: atom_id res chain seq x y z
N MET A 1 -10.72 -13.80 27.64
CA MET A 1 -9.44 -13.53 26.97
C MET A 1 -9.12 -14.76 26.19
N GLU A 2 -9.44 -14.77 24.91
CA GLU A 2 -9.02 -15.83 24.00
C GLU A 2 -7.66 -15.41 23.43
N GLU A 3 -6.62 -16.20 23.70
CA GLU A 3 -5.32 -16.04 23.04
C GLU A 3 -5.49 -16.44 21.58
N GLU A 4 -5.38 -15.47 20.67
CA GLU A 4 -5.22 -15.75 19.24
C GLU A 4 -3.88 -16.47 19.03
N ILE A 5 -3.96 -17.74 18.63
CA ILE A 5 -2.80 -18.51 18.20
C ILE A 5 -2.36 -17.96 16.84
N HIS A 6 -1.34 -17.09 16.84
CA HIS A 6 -0.74 -16.57 15.62
C HIS A 6 0.08 -17.68 14.95
N ASN A 7 -0.46 -18.26 13.88
CA ASN A 7 0.22 -19.29 13.11
C ASN A 7 1.26 -18.62 12.20
N ASP A 8 2.44 -18.31 12.75
CA ASP A 8 3.55 -17.62 12.08
C ASP A 8 4.31 -18.53 11.10
N ASN A 9 3.63 -18.96 10.04
CA ASN A 9 4.31 -19.53 8.89
C ASN A 9 5.02 -18.41 8.12
N GLN A 10 6.24 -18.09 8.55
CA GLN A 10 7.12 -17.11 7.90
C GLN A 10 7.65 -17.56 6.53
N VAL A 11 7.38 -18.81 6.14
CA VAL A 11 7.87 -19.41 4.88
C VAL A 11 6.71 -19.99 4.11
N LYS A 12 6.54 -19.55 2.86
CA LYS A 12 5.54 -20.12 1.93
C LYS A 12 5.97 -21.49 1.41
N SER A 13 7.23 -21.63 1.02
CA SER A 13 7.84 -22.92 0.66
C SER A 13 9.37 -22.86 0.79
N LYS A 14 10.00 -24.00 1.05
CA LYS A 14 11.47 -24.10 1.08
C LYS A 14 12.10 -23.73 -0.27
N GLN A 15 11.42 -24.02 -1.37
CA GLN A 15 11.91 -23.67 -2.71
C GLN A 15 12.02 -22.15 -2.89
N ARG A 16 11.00 -21.38 -2.45
CA ARG A 16 11.02 -19.91 -2.56
C ARG A 16 12.06 -19.26 -1.64
N VAL A 17 12.37 -19.89 -0.50
CA VAL A 17 13.50 -19.49 0.34
C VAL A 17 14.82 -19.68 -0.41
N THR A 18 15.03 -20.85 -1.00
CA THR A 18 16.28 -21.17 -1.71
C THR A 18 16.47 -20.33 -2.97
N ASP A 19 15.42 -20.19 -3.79
CA ASP A 19 15.52 -19.58 -5.12
C ASP A 19 15.39 -18.06 -5.09
N HIS A 20 14.63 -17.52 -4.13
CA HIS A 20 14.26 -16.10 -4.10
C HIS A 20 14.50 -15.42 -2.75
N GLY A 21 14.99 -16.15 -1.74
CA GLY A 21 15.17 -15.60 -0.39
C GLY A 21 13.87 -15.21 0.31
N GLU A 22 12.71 -15.74 -0.14
CA GLU A 22 11.42 -15.30 0.38
C GLU A 22 11.20 -15.75 1.82
N VAL A 23 11.13 -14.78 2.73
CA VAL A 23 10.72 -14.94 4.12
C VAL A 23 9.78 -13.80 4.52
N PHE A 24 8.72 -14.10 5.25
CA PHE A 24 7.78 -13.09 5.74
C PHE A 24 8.27 -12.53 7.07
N THR A 25 8.53 -11.23 7.09
CA THR A 25 8.83 -10.51 8.34
C THR A 25 7.64 -10.62 9.27
N ALA A 26 7.87 -11.09 10.50
CA ALA A 26 6.80 -11.27 11.48
C ALA A 26 6.24 -9.93 11.96
N GLN A 27 4.98 -9.97 12.41
CA GLN A 27 4.20 -8.77 12.72
C GLN A 27 4.81 -7.94 13.85
N ARG A 28 5.46 -8.59 14.81
CA ARG A 28 6.18 -7.95 15.91
C ARG A 28 7.35 -7.11 15.40
N GLU A 29 8.14 -7.67 14.50
CA GLU A 29 9.34 -7.07 13.92
C GLU A 29 8.96 -5.90 13.02
N VAL A 30 7.92 -6.07 12.20
CA VAL A 30 7.35 -4.97 11.39
C VAL A 30 6.98 -3.79 12.29
N ASN A 31 6.22 -4.04 13.35
CA ASN A 31 5.80 -2.96 14.26
C ASN A 31 6.98 -2.31 14.97
N ALA A 32 7.93 -3.10 15.48
CA ALA A 32 9.13 -2.58 16.15
C ALA A 32 9.95 -1.67 15.23
N MET A 33 10.12 -2.04 13.96
CA MET A 33 10.84 -1.22 12.99
C MET A 33 10.07 0.05 12.64
N LEU A 34 8.77 -0.03 12.40
CA LEU A 34 7.94 1.14 12.07
C LEU A 34 7.83 2.12 13.24
N ASP A 35 7.95 1.64 14.48
CA ASP A 35 7.96 2.50 15.68
C ASP A 35 9.22 3.37 15.77
N LEU A 36 10.34 2.97 15.17
CA LEU A 36 11.54 3.81 15.08
C LEU A 36 11.31 5.06 14.23
N VAL A 37 10.37 5.00 13.29
CA VAL A 37 10.01 6.10 12.37
C VAL A 37 8.54 6.49 12.52
N LYS A 38 7.99 6.34 13.74
CA LYS A 38 6.56 6.52 14.02
C LYS A 38 5.99 7.82 13.46
N GLN A 39 6.69 8.94 13.65
CA GLN A 39 6.27 10.25 13.16
C GLN A 39 6.05 10.27 11.65
N GLU A 40 6.89 9.56 10.89
CA GLU A 40 6.72 9.41 9.44
C GLU A 40 5.54 8.50 9.11
N THR A 41 5.33 7.42 9.85
CA THR A 41 4.18 6.51 9.61
C THR A 41 2.82 7.15 9.92
N GLU A 42 2.79 8.19 10.75
CA GLU A 42 1.56 8.95 11.10
C GLU A 42 1.38 10.21 10.23
N ARG A 43 2.39 10.59 9.45
CA ARG A 43 2.28 11.66 8.45
C ARG A 43 1.61 11.11 7.19
N ILE A 44 0.44 11.62 6.83
CA ILE A 44 -0.39 11.06 5.75
C ILE A 44 0.34 11.06 4.39
N ASP A 45 1.08 12.11 4.09
CA ASP A 45 1.76 12.35 2.81
C ASP A 45 3.22 11.87 2.75
N SER A 46 3.78 11.37 3.85
CA SER A 46 5.14 10.79 3.85
C SER A 46 5.23 9.60 2.90
N ARG A 47 6.27 9.57 2.07
CA ARG A 47 6.41 8.52 1.06
C ARG A 47 7.25 7.36 1.59
N PHE A 48 6.76 6.13 1.41
CA PHE A 48 7.46 4.90 1.74
C PHE A 48 7.64 4.06 0.49
N LEU A 49 8.85 3.55 0.27
CA LEU A 49 9.18 2.60 -0.78
C LEU A 49 9.75 1.33 -0.15
N GLU A 50 9.14 0.20 -0.49
CA GLU A 50 9.59 -1.13 -0.10
C GLU A 50 10.09 -1.86 -1.38
N PRO A 51 11.42 -2.10 -1.55
CA PRO A 51 12.01 -2.66 -2.76
C PRO A 51 11.97 -4.20 -2.88
N ALA A 52 11.37 -4.92 -1.92
CA ALA A 52 11.15 -6.37 -1.91
C ALA A 52 9.88 -6.70 -1.11
N CYS A 53 8.74 -6.15 -1.56
CA CYS A 53 7.58 -5.93 -0.69
C CYS A 53 6.83 -7.17 -0.27
N GLY A 54 7.11 -8.31 -0.91
CA GLY A 54 6.45 -9.58 -0.68
C GLY A 54 4.93 -9.40 -0.72
N THR A 55 4.25 -9.96 0.27
CA THR A 55 2.81 -9.80 0.44
C THR A 55 2.42 -8.50 1.19
N GLY A 56 3.36 -7.56 1.33
CA GLY A 56 3.11 -6.20 1.81
C GLY A 56 3.07 -6.03 3.33
N ASN A 57 3.78 -6.83 4.13
CA ASN A 57 3.67 -6.77 5.60
C ASN A 57 3.98 -5.37 6.16
N PHE A 58 5.03 -4.70 5.68
CA PHE A 58 5.32 -3.31 6.06
C PHE A 58 4.30 -2.33 5.52
N LEU A 59 3.96 -2.42 4.23
CA LEU A 59 3.05 -1.48 3.55
C LEU A 59 1.64 -1.52 4.16
N VAL A 60 1.17 -2.70 4.54
CA VAL A 60 -0.10 -2.92 5.25
C VAL A 60 -0.14 -2.12 6.56
N GLU A 61 0.90 -2.23 7.39
CA GLU A 61 0.93 -1.54 8.68
C GLU A 61 1.13 -0.03 8.53
N ILE A 62 1.93 0.40 7.55
CA ILE A 62 2.06 1.83 7.20
C ILE A 62 0.69 2.40 6.79
N LEU A 63 -0.05 1.70 5.91
CA LEU A 63 -1.36 2.15 5.46
C LEU A 63 -2.36 2.22 6.62
N LYS A 64 -2.40 1.23 7.51
CA LYS A 64 -3.26 1.25 8.72
C LYS A 64 -2.96 2.46 9.60
N ARG A 65 -1.68 2.75 9.87
CA ARG A 65 -1.26 3.92 10.68
C ARG A 65 -1.71 5.23 10.04
N LYS A 66 -1.49 5.39 8.74
CA LYS A 66 -1.96 6.57 7.98
C LYS A 66 -3.49 6.70 8.01
N LEU A 67 -4.23 5.62 7.73
CA LEU A 67 -5.69 5.64 7.72
C LEU A 67 -6.30 5.88 9.11
N ALA A 68 -5.65 5.44 10.19
CA ALA A 68 -6.06 5.78 11.55
C ALA A 68 -5.98 7.30 11.80
N VAL A 69 -4.93 7.96 11.30
CA VAL A 69 -4.81 9.43 11.35
C VAL A 69 -5.88 10.10 10.49
N VAL A 70 -6.17 9.56 9.30
CA VAL A 70 -7.25 10.05 8.44
C VAL A 70 -8.61 9.97 9.15
N GLU A 71 -8.94 8.81 9.71
CA GLU A 71 -10.17 8.57 10.47
C GLU A 71 -10.28 9.54 11.65
N GLN A 72 -9.22 9.68 12.45
CA GLN A 72 -9.20 10.56 13.62
C GLN A 72 -9.46 12.03 13.27
N ARG A 73 -8.90 12.51 12.15
CA ARG A 73 -8.93 13.94 11.79
C ARG A 73 -10.09 14.32 10.89
N TYR A 74 -10.52 13.44 9.99
CA TYR A 74 -11.39 13.79 8.86
C TYR A 74 -12.69 13.00 8.76
N ALA A 75 -12.98 12.02 9.63
CA ALA A 75 -14.19 11.19 9.53
C ALA A 75 -15.51 11.97 9.54
N LYS A 76 -15.53 13.20 10.11
CA LYS A 76 -16.72 14.08 10.13
C LYS A 76 -17.13 14.57 8.73
N SER A 77 -16.22 14.59 7.77
CA SER A 77 -16.46 15.04 6.40
C SER A 77 -16.04 13.94 5.43
N GLN A 78 -17.00 13.29 4.80
CA GLN A 78 -16.74 12.20 3.86
C GLN A 78 -15.80 12.62 2.72
N ILE A 79 -15.96 13.85 2.22
CA ILE A 79 -15.12 14.40 1.15
C ILE A 79 -13.67 14.58 1.62
N GLU A 80 -13.46 15.09 2.84
CA GLU A 80 -12.11 15.23 3.37
C GLU A 80 -11.48 13.86 3.70
N TYR A 81 -12.26 12.94 4.28
CA TYR A 81 -11.82 11.57 4.52
C TYR A 81 -11.35 10.92 3.21
N GLU A 82 -12.17 10.95 2.17
CA GLU A 82 -11.86 10.37 0.86
C GLU A 82 -10.57 10.96 0.28
N ARG A 83 -10.45 12.29 0.31
CA ARG A 83 -9.24 12.99 -0.12
C ARG A 83 -7.99 12.52 0.61
N TYR A 84 -8.01 12.50 1.93
CA TYR A 84 -6.83 12.17 2.72
C TYR A 84 -6.55 10.66 2.77
N ALA A 85 -7.56 9.80 2.57
CA ALA A 85 -7.36 8.38 2.37
C ALA A 85 -6.65 8.11 1.03
N ILE A 86 -7.07 8.77 -0.06
CA ILE A 86 -6.38 8.69 -1.35
C ILE A 86 -4.94 9.21 -1.26
N LEU A 87 -4.71 10.27 -0.50
CA LEU A 87 -3.35 10.74 -0.21
C LEU A 87 -2.52 9.68 0.54
N ALA A 88 -3.10 9.01 1.54
CA ALA A 88 -2.43 7.94 2.27
C ALA A 88 -2.00 6.79 1.33
N ILE A 89 -2.90 6.26 0.51
CA ILE A 89 -2.61 5.10 -0.35
C ILE A 89 -1.70 5.47 -1.54
N SER A 90 -1.76 6.71 -2.04
CA SER A 90 -0.83 7.20 -3.08
C SER A 90 0.60 7.43 -2.58
N SER A 91 0.80 7.51 -1.27
CA SER A 91 2.12 7.74 -0.65
C SER A 91 2.93 6.46 -0.40
N ILE A 92 2.35 5.27 -0.62
CA ILE A 92 3.04 3.99 -0.43
C ILE A 92 3.41 3.36 -1.77
N TYR A 93 4.61 2.78 -1.83
CA TYR A 93 5.19 2.17 -3.02
C TYR A 93 5.85 0.84 -2.67
N GLY A 94 5.79 -0.11 -3.61
CA GLY A 94 6.35 -1.44 -3.43
C GLY A 94 6.87 -2.01 -4.73
N VAL A 95 7.93 -2.79 -4.68
CA VAL A 95 8.43 -3.61 -5.77
C VAL A 95 8.65 -5.01 -5.24
N ASP A 96 8.25 -6.03 -5.99
CA ASP A 96 8.63 -7.41 -5.70
C ASP A 96 8.91 -8.16 -7.00
N ILE A 97 9.90 -9.06 -6.95
CA ILE A 97 10.31 -9.86 -8.10
C ILE A 97 9.29 -10.96 -8.43
N LEU A 98 8.43 -11.34 -7.47
CA LEU A 98 7.42 -12.38 -7.63
C LEU A 98 6.05 -11.74 -7.88
N GLN A 99 5.51 -11.99 -9.08
CA GLN A 99 4.25 -11.39 -9.50
C GLN A 99 3.06 -11.74 -8.58
N ASP A 100 3.05 -12.96 -8.02
CA ASP A 100 1.99 -13.40 -7.11
C ASP A 100 2.01 -12.66 -5.76
N ASN A 101 3.20 -12.28 -5.29
CA ASN A 101 3.37 -11.44 -4.12
C ASN A 101 2.82 -10.04 -4.36
N VAL A 102 3.17 -9.43 -5.50
CA VAL A 102 2.66 -8.11 -5.91
C VAL A 102 1.13 -8.09 -5.93
N GLN A 103 0.51 -9.10 -6.53
CA GLN A 103 -0.96 -9.19 -6.56
C GLN A 103 -1.53 -9.31 -5.14
N THR A 104 -0.97 -10.21 -4.32
CA THR A 104 -1.39 -10.40 -2.93
C THR A 104 -1.24 -9.11 -2.10
N CYS A 105 -0.16 -8.35 -2.32
CA CYS A 105 0.07 -7.07 -1.68
C CYS A 105 -1.02 -6.05 -2.06
N ARG A 106 -1.33 -5.93 -3.36
CA ARG A 106 -2.40 -5.04 -3.85
C ARG A 106 -3.75 -5.39 -3.24
N ASP A 107 -4.11 -6.68 -3.23
CA ASP A 107 -5.40 -7.15 -2.69
C ASP A 107 -5.52 -6.84 -1.19
N ARG A 108 -4.44 -7.07 -0.42
CA ARG A 108 -4.40 -6.77 1.02
C ARG A 108 -4.54 -5.27 1.30
N LEU A 109 -3.82 -4.43 0.55
CA LEU A 109 -3.88 -2.99 0.70
C LEU A 109 -5.28 -2.45 0.35
N LEU A 110 -5.87 -2.90 -0.76
CA LEU A 110 -7.22 -2.51 -1.16
C LEU A 110 -8.27 -2.98 -0.14
N GLY A 111 -8.11 -4.19 0.41
CA GLY A 111 -8.98 -4.73 1.46
C GLY A 111 -8.97 -3.87 2.73
N ILE A 112 -7.77 -3.48 3.21
CA ILE A 112 -7.63 -2.58 4.37
C ILE A 112 -8.25 -1.21 4.08
N PHE A 113 -7.94 -0.64 2.92
CA PHE A 113 -8.47 0.65 2.50
C PHE A 113 -10.01 0.66 2.49
N THR A 114 -10.60 -0.38 1.91
CA THR A 114 -12.05 -0.58 1.84
C THR A 114 -12.66 -0.75 3.23
N HIS A 115 -12.03 -1.55 4.09
CA HIS A 115 -12.50 -1.80 5.45
C HIS A 115 -12.58 -0.50 6.28
N TYR A 116 -11.52 0.31 6.26
CA TYR A 116 -11.48 1.59 6.97
C TYR A 116 -12.58 2.55 6.49
N TYR A 117 -12.83 2.58 5.18
CA TYR A 117 -13.91 3.39 4.61
C TYR A 117 -15.30 2.92 5.07
N GLN A 118 -15.57 1.62 4.96
CA GLN A 118 -16.88 1.04 5.31
C GLN A 118 -17.22 1.13 6.80
N LYS A 119 -16.21 1.23 7.67
CA LYS A 119 -16.40 1.50 9.11
C LYS A 119 -17.02 2.89 9.35
N ASN A 120 -16.74 3.86 8.48
CA ASN A 120 -17.18 5.25 8.62
C ASN A 120 -18.42 5.57 7.76
N TYR A 121 -18.58 4.91 6.61
CA TYR A 121 -19.64 5.22 5.64
C TYR A 121 -20.37 3.96 5.15
N LYS A 122 -21.71 4.04 5.10
CA LYS A 122 -22.57 2.91 4.72
C LYS A 122 -22.55 2.57 3.23
N SER A 123 -22.30 3.57 2.38
CA SER A 123 -22.31 3.40 0.92
C SER A 123 -20.91 3.54 0.37
N LEU A 124 -20.44 2.49 -0.29
CA LEU A 124 -19.15 2.43 -0.93
C LEU A 124 -19.23 3.07 -2.32
N LYS A 125 -18.49 4.17 -2.53
CA LYS A 125 -18.42 4.80 -3.84
C LYS A 125 -17.50 4.00 -4.76
N SER A 126 -18.01 3.61 -5.92
CA SER A 126 -17.25 2.79 -6.87
C SER A 126 -16.10 3.55 -7.54
N ASP A 127 -16.23 4.87 -7.74
CA ASP A 127 -15.14 5.71 -8.28
C ASP A 127 -13.98 5.83 -7.28
N PHE A 128 -14.27 6.01 -6.00
CA PHE A 128 -13.28 6.06 -4.92
C PHE A 128 -12.42 4.78 -4.86
N LEU A 129 -13.06 3.60 -4.94
CA LEU A 129 -12.32 2.34 -4.98
C LEU A 129 -11.53 2.15 -6.27
N ARG A 130 -12.11 2.51 -7.43
CA ARG A 130 -11.39 2.44 -8.71
C ARG A 130 -10.16 3.34 -8.73
N SER A 131 -10.23 4.53 -8.11
CA SER A 131 -9.07 5.39 -7.91
C SER A 131 -7.99 4.70 -7.07
N ALA A 132 -8.36 4.09 -5.94
CA ALA A 132 -7.42 3.37 -5.09
C ALA A 132 -6.77 2.16 -5.79
N GLU A 133 -7.56 1.35 -6.51
CA GLU A 133 -7.08 0.23 -7.31
C GLU A 133 -6.11 0.69 -8.40
N PHE A 134 -6.44 1.77 -9.11
CA PHE A 134 -5.57 2.34 -10.12
C PHE A 134 -4.25 2.82 -9.55
N ILE A 135 -4.26 3.54 -8.41
CA ILE A 135 -3.05 3.97 -7.71
C ILE A 135 -2.18 2.77 -7.34
N LEU A 136 -2.75 1.73 -6.72
CA LEU A 136 -2.02 0.52 -6.35
C LEU A 136 -1.40 -0.19 -7.57
N SER A 137 -2.09 -0.19 -8.71
CA SER A 137 -1.54 -0.73 -9.96
C SER A 137 -0.29 0.00 -10.47
N LYS A 138 -0.12 1.27 -10.09
CA LYS A 138 1.02 2.12 -10.47
C LYS A 138 2.09 2.25 -9.38
N ASN A 139 1.75 1.93 -8.14
CA ASN A 139 2.63 2.09 -6.99
C ASN A 139 3.23 0.78 -6.50
N ILE A 140 2.51 -0.33 -6.64
CA ILE A 140 2.98 -1.67 -6.25
C ILE A 140 3.29 -2.42 -7.54
N LEU A 141 4.57 -2.54 -7.87
CA LEU A 141 5.03 -2.97 -9.18
C LEU A 141 5.69 -4.36 -9.12
N TRP A 142 5.52 -5.11 -10.20
CA TRP A 142 6.30 -6.32 -10.43
C TRP A 142 7.60 -5.93 -11.11
N GLY A 143 8.73 -6.24 -10.48
CA GLY A 143 10.05 -5.82 -10.95
C GLY A 143 11.19 -6.30 -10.07
N ASP A 144 12.38 -6.28 -10.63
CA ASP A 144 13.63 -6.32 -9.88
C ASP A 144 13.99 -4.89 -9.44
N ALA A 145 14.10 -4.67 -8.13
CA ALA A 145 14.45 -3.35 -7.59
C ALA A 145 15.94 -2.99 -7.77
N LEU A 146 16.80 -3.95 -8.10
CA LEU A 146 18.22 -3.71 -8.41
C LEU A 146 18.37 -3.16 -9.83
N ASP A 147 17.68 -3.76 -10.79
CA ASP A 147 17.78 -3.41 -12.21
C ASP A 147 16.66 -2.46 -12.70
N LEU A 148 15.65 -2.23 -11.87
CA LEU A 148 14.47 -1.42 -12.17
C LEU A 148 13.75 -1.85 -13.45
N ARG A 149 13.63 -3.17 -13.64
CA ARG A 149 12.98 -3.81 -14.81
C ARG A 149 12.11 -4.98 -14.38
N THR A 150 11.16 -5.38 -15.22
CA THR A 150 10.45 -6.65 -15.04
C THR A 150 11.42 -7.83 -15.16
N PRO A 151 11.25 -8.90 -14.38
CA PRO A 151 12.15 -10.07 -14.42
C PRO A 151 11.77 -11.07 -15.54
N ASP A 152 10.95 -10.67 -16.51
CA ASP A 152 10.58 -11.48 -17.67
C ASP A 152 11.54 -11.25 -18.84
N GLU A 153 11.35 -11.98 -19.93
CA GLU A 153 12.23 -11.92 -21.11
C GLU A 153 12.28 -10.53 -21.76
N ASN A 154 11.22 -9.72 -21.61
CA ASN A 154 11.16 -8.37 -22.18
C ASN A 154 11.98 -7.36 -21.36
N ALA A 155 12.11 -7.59 -20.05
CA ALA A 155 12.83 -6.73 -19.12
C ALA A 155 12.45 -5.24 -19.23
N ASP A 156 11.15 -4.97 -19.28
CA ASP A 156 10.62 -3.61 -19.43
C ASP A 156 10.95 -2.75 -18.19
N PRO A 157 11.32 -1.47 -18.35
CA PRO A 157 11.59 -0.59 -17.21
C PRO A 157 10.37 -0.44 -16.29
N ILE A 158 10.56 -0.57 -14.97
CA ILE A 158 9.52 -0.22 -14.00
C ILE A 158 9.44 1.30 -13.85
N VAL A 159 8.23 1.84 -13.82
CA VAL A 159 7.99 3.29 -13.74
C VAL A 159 7.07 3.60 -12.58
N PHE A 160 7.58 4.35 -11.60
CA PHE A 160 6.76 4.86 -10.50
C PHE A 160 5.96 6.09 -10.94
N SER A 161 4.70 6.12 -10.52
CA SER A 161 3.88 7.34 -10.62
C SER A 161 4.08 8.19 -9.37
N GLU A 162 4.54 9.41 -9.56
CA GLU A 162 4.55 10.40 -8.48
C GLU A 162 3.23 11.16 -8.48
N TRP A 163 2.55 11.19 -7.33
CA TRP A 163 1.24 11.82 -7.19
C TRP A 163 1.34 13.17 -6.50
N SER A 164 0.58 14.13 -7.00
CA SER A 164 0.36 15.43 -6.36
C SER A 164 -1.14 15.73 -6.28
N ALA A 165 -1.55 16.39 -5.19
CA ALA A 165 -2.90 16.90 -5.08
C ALA A 165 -3.06 18.09 -6.03
N VAL A 166 -4.01 17.97 -6.96
CA VAL A 166 -4.37 19.03 -7.91
C VAL A 166 -5.75 19.53 -7.51
N ASN A 167 -5.90 20.82 -7.19
CA ASN A 167 -7.17 21.46 -6.83
C ASN A 167 -8.13 20.63 -5.96
N GLY A 168 -7.92 20.57 -4.64
CA GLY A 168 -8.94 20.24 -3.62
C GLY A 168 -9.54 18.82 -3.59
N SER A 169 -9.80 18.21 -4.73
CA SER A 169 -10.55 16.97 -4.93
C SER A 169 -9.99 16.12 -6.07
N MET A 170 -8.82 16.44 -6.64
CA MET A 170 -8.16 15.61 -7.63
C MET A 170 -6.74 15.21 -7.18
N ILE A 171 -6.32 14.02 -7.57
CA ILE A 171 -4.90 13.65 -7.60
C ILE A 171 -4.50 13.42 -9.06
N SER A 172 -3.27 13.76 -9.38
CA SER A 172 -2.71 13.49 -10.70
C SER A 172 -1.33 12.89 -10.54
N PRO A 173 -0.94 11.91 -11.38
CA PRO A 173 0.47 11.68 -11.59
C PRO A 173 1.07 12.95 -12.19
N ILE A 174 2.33 13.28 -11.86
CA ILE A 174 2.98 14.55 -12.27
C ILE A 174 2.93 14.78 -13.79
N ASN A 175 2.84 13.72 -14.61
CA ASN A 175 2.75 13.78 -16.07
C ASN A 175 1.57 12.98 -16.66
N GLY A 176 0.39 12.98 -16.03
CA GLY A 176 -0.75 12.23 -16.58
C GLY A 176 -2.13 12.78 -16.23
N ASN A 177 -3.15 11.97 -16.49
CA ASN A 177 -4.55 12.38 -16.35
C ASN A 177 -4.96 12.49 -14.87
N GLN A 178 -5.84 13.43 -14.57
CA GLN A 178 -6.33 13.68 -13.22
C GLN A 178 -7.40 12.65 -12.83
N PHE A 179 -7.40 12.21 -11.57
CA PHE A 179 -8.38 11.29 -11.00
C PHE A 179 -9.12 11.96 -9.84
N PRO A 180 -10.45 11.75 -9.73
CA PRO A 180 -11.21 12.24 -8.59
C PRO A 180 -10.76 11.54 -7.30
N CYS A 181 -10.67 12.32 -6.23
CA CYS A 181 -10.38 11.85 -4.88
C CYS A 181 -11.66 11.52 -4.08
N ASN A 182 -12.83 11.55 -4.72
CA ASN A 182 -14.16 11.67 -4.10
C ASN A 182 -15.24 10.88 -4.85
#